data_AF-A0A4P7PXH2-F1
#
_entry.id   AF-A0A4P7PXH2-F1
#
_cell.length_a   1.000
_cell.length_b   1.000
_cell.length_c   1.000
_cell.angle_alpha   90.00
_cell.angle_beta   90.00
_cell.angle_gamma   90.00
#
_symmetry.space_group_name_H-M   'P 1'
#
loop_
_entity.id
_entity.type
_entity.pdbx_description
1 polymer ?
#
loop_
_entity_poly.entity_id
_entity_poly.type
_entity_poly.pdbx_seq_one_letter_code
_entity_poly.pdbx_strand_id
1 'polypeptide(L)'
;MTIEHRNDYKNNFEGKFIFLSNSNDSTYLMTIKIGKSLKDATISDHKKNWLIKFDMDFEYQHLEDLNNLTNSKLYTGVSSVSRKSYKNAVEDFKFERDTINNETIVHLKRYKNSKRKKIISDHYYFFGKKSNVYDTKKNSIKNYLNAKYNLDLSAFNLEKAYHLEDGKLAIKSEEIYNESIDFNFNFKID
;
A
#
# COMPACT_ATOMS: atom_id res chain seq x y z
N MET A 1 -10.47 6.07 -2.44
CA MET A 1 -10.41 4.89 -1.56
C MET A 1 -9.74 3.76 -2.31
N THR A 2 -8.86 3.03 -1.63
CA THR A 2 -8.26 1.80 -2.15
C THR A 2 -8.52 0.67 -1.17
N ILE A 3 -8.96 -0.47 -1.67
CA ILE A 3 -9.17 -1.69 -0.87
C ILE A 3 -8.20 -2.76 -1.37
N GLU A 4 -7.44 -3.32 -0.44
CA GLU A 4 -6.45 -4.35 -0.71
C GLU A 4 -6.72 -5.57 0.17
N HIS A 5 -6.57 -6.76 -0.39
CA HIS A 5 -6.35 -7.97 0.39
C HIS A 5 -4.86 -8.14 0.65
N ARG A 6 -4.46 -8.43 1.89
CA ARG A 6 -3.06 -8.56 2.26
C ARG A 6 -2.81 -9.73 3.20
N ASN A 7 -1.80 -10.50 2.83
CA ASN A 7 -1.21 -11.55 3.65
C ASN A 7 0.20 -11.12 4.04
N ASP A 8 0.43 -10.91 5.34
CA ASP A 8 1.71 -10.59 5.95
C ASP A 8 2.15 -11.80 6.79
N TYR A 9 2.93 -12.67 6.15
CA TYR A 9 3.34 -13.95 6.72
C TYR A 9 4.25 -13.81 7.93
N LYS A 10 4.97 -12.67 8.03
CA LYS A 10 5.87 -12.37 9.15
C LYS A 10 5.11 -11.99 10.41
N ASN A 11 4.00 -11.26 10.24
CA ASN A 11 3.16 -10.80 11.34
C ASN A 11 1.91 -11.66 11.56
N ASN A 12 1.80 -12.80 10.86
CA ASN A 12 0.64 -13.68 10.87
C ASN A 12 -0.70 -12.94 10.67
N PHE A 13 -0.70 -11.97 9.74
CA PHE A 13 -1.89 -11.23 9.39
C PHE A 13 -2.39 -11.66 8.01
N GLU A 14 -3.68 -11.93 7.93
CA GLU A 14 -4.43 -12.12 6.68
C GLU A 14 -5.74 -11.35 6.81
N GLY A 15 -6.02 -10.51 5.83
CA GLY A 15 -7.20 -9.65 5.88
C GLY A 15 -7.20 -8.53 4.86
N LYS A 16 -8.10 -7.58 5.08
CA LYS A 16 -8.31 -6.41 4.23
C LYS A 16 -7.68 -5.17 4.82
N PHE A 17 -7.12 -4.35 3.95
CA PHE A 17 -6.75 -2.97 4.23
C PHE A 17 -7.62 -2.05 3.39
N ILE A 18 -8.12 -0.97 4.00
CA ILE A 18 -8.85 0.09 3.33
C ILE A 18 -8.09 1.38 3.58
N PHE A 19 -7.66 2.01 2.49
CA PHE A 19 -6.91 3.26 2.51
C PHE A 19 -7.79 4.39 1.99
N LEU A 20 -7.99 5.42 2.82
CA LEU A 20 -8.70 6.64 2.46
C LEU A 20 -7.71 7.79 2.54
N SER A 21 -7.43 8.39 1.39
CA SER A 21 -6.56 9.55 1.26
C SER A 21 -7.32 10.66 0.58
N ASN A 22 -7.03 11.91 0.97
CA ASN A 22 -7.60 13.07 0.30
C ASN A 22 -6.78 13.40 -0.95
N SER A 23 -7.46 13.59 -2.09
CA SER A 23 -6.82 13.85 -3.37
C SER A 23 -6.11 15.21 -3.42
N ASN A 24 -6.64 16.21 -2.69
CA ASN A 24 -6.15 17.58 -2.59
C ASN A 24 -5.16 17.77 -1.43
N ASP A 25 -5.29 16.99 -0.36
CA ASP A 25 -4.41 17.05 0.81
C ASP A 25 -3.84 15.67 1.16
N SER A 26 -2.58 15.43 0.80
CA SER A 26 -1.88 14.18 1.13
C SER A 26 -1.33 14.14 2.55
N THR A 27 -1.63 15.13 3.39
CA THR A 27 -1.18 15.16 4.80
C THR A 27 -1.77 14.00 5.59
N TYR A 28 -3.02 13.64 5.29
CA TYR A 28 -3.78 12.65 6.04
C TYR A 28 -3.96 11.35 5.26
N LEU A 29 -3.74 10.24 5.95
CA LEU A 29 -4.08 8.91 5.47
C LEU A 29 -4.85 8.17 6.56
N MET A 30 -6.10 7.81 6.26
CA MET A 30 -6.84 6.87 7.06
C MET A 30 -6.58 5.45 6.59
N THR A 31 -6.35 4.54 7.53
CA THR A 31 -6.17 3.12 7.29
C THR A 31 -7.09 2.33 8.20
N ILE A 32 -7.93 1.48 7.60
CA ILE A 32 -8.73 0.47 8.30
C ILE A 32 -8.11 -0.89 8.01
N LYS A 33 -7.90 -1.70 9.04
CA LYS A 33 -7.41 -3.08 8.93
C LYS A 33 -8.45 -4.03 9.49
N ILE A 34 -8.80 -5.04 8.70
CA ILE A 34 -9.82 -6.03 9.05
C ILE A 34 -9.22 -7.41 8.80
N GLY A 35 -8.80 -8.09 9.85
CA GLY A 35 -8.36 -9.48 9.84
C GLY A 35 -9.19 -10.33 10.79
N LYS A 36 -8.91 -11.65 10.84
CA LYS A 36 -9.69 -12.62 11.64
C LYS A 36 -9.87 -12.23 13.11
N SER A 37 -8.86 -11.60 13.72
CA SER A 37 -8.86 -11.18 15.13
C SER A 37 -8.46 -9.72 15.32
N LEU A 38 -8.41 -8.93 14.24
CA LEU A 38 -7.94 -7.55 14.27
C LEU A 38 -8.92 -6.65 13.53
N LYS A 39 -9.40 -5.63 14.24
CA LYS A 39 -10.16 -4.50 13.70
C LYS A 39 -9.47 -3.24 14.21
N ASP A 40 -8.87 -2.49 13.31
CA ASP A 40 -8.07 -1.30 13.65
C ASP A 40 -8.40 -0.19 12.67
N ALA A 41 -8.65 1.02 13.18
CA ALA A 41 -8.88 2.21 12.38
C ALA A 41 -7.95 3.32 12.87
N THR A 42 -7.18 3.88 11.95
CA THR A 42 -6.18 4.90 12.26
C THR A 42 -6.15 6.01 11.24
N ILE A 43 -5.89 7.25 11.69
CA ILE A 43 -5.54 8.38 10.82
C ILE A 43 -4.10 8.77 11.12
N SER A 44 -3.25 8.78 10.09
CA SER A 44 -1.88 9.29 10.15
C SER A 44 -1.83 10.72 9.63
N ASP A 45 -1.25 11.64 10.42
CA ASP A 45 -0.82 12.97 9.96
C ASP A 45 0.68 12.91 9.68
N HIS A 46 1.04 12.83 8.40
CA HIS A 46 2.42 12.69 7.94
C HIS A 46 3.26 13.96 8.12
N LYS A 47 2.62 15.12 8.27
CA LYS A 47 3.32 16.40 8.45
C LYS A 47 3.73 16.59 9.90
N LYS A 48 2.88 16.19 10.84
CA LYS A 48 3.11 16.35 12.28
C LYS A 48 3.63 15.08 12.97
N ASN A 49 3.70 13.95 12.26
CA ASN A 49 4.04 12.64 12.82
C ASN A 49 3.08 12.25 13.96
N TRP A 50 1.79 12.45 13.73
CA TRP A 50 0.74 12.05 14.66
C TRP A 50 -0.01 10.83 14.13
N LEU A 51 -0.48 10.00 15.05
CA LEU A 51 -1.39 8.90 14.76
C LEU A 51 -2.60 9.04 15.66
N ILE A 52 -3.78 9.03 15.08
CA ILE A 52 -5.04 9.02 15.80
C ILE A 52 -5.59 7.61 15.64
N LYS A 53 -5.81 6.91 16.76
CA LYS A 53 -6.44 5.58 16.75
C LYS A 53 -7.88 5.67 17.22
N PHE A 54 -8.73 4.83 16.66
CA PHE A 54 -10.13 4.72 17.01
C PHE A 54 -10.44 3.29 17.48
N ASP A 55 -11.42 3.15 18.35
CA ASP A 55 -12.02 1.86 18.63
C ASP A 55 -13.03 1.53 17.50
N MET A 56 -13.05 0.26 17.08
CA MET A 56 -13.90 -0.23 15.98
C MET A 56 -14.66 -1.49 16.42
N ASP A 57 -15.83 -1.28 17.01
CA ASP A 57 -16.71 -2.31 17.56
C ASP A 57 -17.83 -2.76 16.60
N PHE A 58 -17.86 -2.20 15.39
CA PHE A 58 -18.82 -2.54 14.33
C PHE A 58 -18.18 -3.39 13.20
N GLU A 59 -19.01 -3.83 12.25
CA GLU A 59 -18.57 -4.43 11.00
C GLU A 59 -18.59 -3.37 9.90
N TYR A 60 -17.44 -3.06 9.33
CA TYR A 60 -17.33 -2.09 8.24
C TYR A 60 -17.89 -2.69 6.94
N GLN A 61 -18.91 -2.06 6.39
CA GLN A 61 -19.54 -2.44 5.12
C GLN A 61 -19.56 -1.26 4.13
N HIS A 62 -19.77 -0.04 4.61
CA HIS A 62 -19.90 1.18 3.82
C HIS A 62 -19.07 2.34 4.40
N LEU A 63 -18.84 3.39 3.60
CA LEU A 63 -18.06 4.56 4.04
C LEU A 63 -18.72 5.27 5.23
N GLU A 64 -20.04 5.31 5.26
CA GLU A 64 -20.83 5.97 6.29
C GLU A 64 -20.61 5.34 7.67
N ASP A 65 -20.18 4.07 7.73
CA ASP A 65 -19.85 3.39 8.98
C ASP A 65 -18.68 4.03 9.71
N LEU A 66 -17.86 4.84 9.02
CA LEU A 66 -16.79 5.62 9.65
C LEU A 66 -17.32 6.54 10.75
N ASN A 67 -18.57 7.01 10.61
CA ASN A 67 -19.22 7.85 11.62
C ASN A 67 -19.47 7.12 12.95
N ASN A 68 -19.37 5.79 12.98
CA ASN A 68 -19.49 4.97 14.18
C ASN A 68 -18.15 4.77 14.91
N LEU A 69 -17.04 5.32 14.41
CA LEU A 69 -15.76 5.25 15.12
C LEU A 69 -15.79 6.06 16.41
N THR A 70 -15.29 5.47 17.49
CA THR A 70 -15.33 6.06 18.84
C THR A 70 -13.96 6.08 19.51
N ASN A 71 -13.88 6.71 20.69
CA ASN A 71 -12.73 6.73 21.59
C ASN A 71 -11.42 7.13 20.90
N SER A 72 -11.44 8.27 20.19
CA SER A 72 -10.29 8.67 19.40
C SER A 72 -9.13 9.10 20.30
N LYS A 73 -7.97 8.46 20.11
CA LYS A 73 -6.77 8.65 20.94
C LYS A 73 -5.63 9.18 20.09
N LEU A 74 -5.10 10.34 20.46
CA LEU A 74 -3.95 10.95 19.80
C LEU A 74 -2.63 10.41 20.35
N TYR A 75 -1.79 9.93 19.44
CA TYR A 75 -0.40 9.54 19.71
C TYR A 75 0.53 10.52 18.98
N THR A 76 1.39 11.20 19.74
CA THR A 76 2.37 12.16 19.22
C THR A 76 3.76 11.54 19.12
N GLY A 77 4.62 12.10 18.27
CA GLY A 77 6.00 11.63 18.11
C GLY A 77 6.08 10.24 17.49
N VAL A 78 5.05 9.86 16.70
CA VAL A 78 5.00 8.59 16.00
C VAL A 78 5.98 8.66 14.85
N SER A 79 7.22 8.27 15.11
CA SER A 79 8.22 8.17 14.06
C SER A 79 7.90 6.96 13.18
N SER A 80 7.63 7.20 11.91
CA SER A 80 7.76 6.12 10.92
C SER A 80 9.20 5.63 10.98
N VAL A 81 9.43 4.32 11.13
CA VAL A 81 10.78 3.76 10.99
C VAL A 81 11.22 4.07 9.56
N SER A 82 12.02 5.12 9.38
CA SER A 82 12.50 5.48 8.05
C SER A 82 13.27 4.28 7.50
N ARG A 83 12.85 3.77 6.35
CA ARG A 83 13.61 2.70 5.69
C ARG A 83 15.02 3.24 5.46
N LYS A 84 16.01 2.52 5.97
CA LYS A 84 17.42 2.93 5.89
C LYS A 84 17.77 3.20 4.44
N SER A 85 18.05 4.46 4.10
CA SER A 85 18.45 4.83 2.75
C SER A 85 19.91 4.43 2.53
N TYR A 86 20.20 3.88 1.35
CA TYR A 86 21.55 3.47 0.98
C TYR A 86 21.97 4.27 -0.24
N LYS A 87 22.87 5.25 -0.04
CA LYS A 87 23.33 6.18 -1.09
C LYS A 87 23.85 5.47 -2.35
N ASN A 88 24.49 4.32 -2.16
CA ASN A 88 25.09 3.56 -3.26
C ASN A 88 24.22 2.39 -3.74
N ALA A 89 22.94 2.34 -3.35
CA ALA A 89 22.08 1.24 -3.75
C ALA A 89 21.95 1.16 -5.27
N VAL A 90 21.94 -0.06 -5.78
CA VAL A 90 21.71 -0.36 -7.19
C VAL A 90 20.51 -1.29 -7.31
N GLU A 91 19.88 -1.30 -8.47
CA GLU A 91 18.70 -2.10 -8.73
C GLU A 91 18.90 -2.96 -9.96
N ASP A 92 18.44 -4.20 -9.85
CA ASP A 92 18.27 -5.12 -10.96
C ASP A 92 16.77 -5.20 -11.26
N PHE A 93 16.45 -5.18 -12.54
CA PHE A 93 15.09 -5.16 -13.05
C PHE A 93 14.95 -6.22 -14.13
N LYS A 94 13.83 -6.95 -14.10
CA LYS A 94 13.39 -7.85 -15.15
C LYS A 94 11.90 -7.67 -15.33
N PHE A 95 11.41 -7.87 -16.55
CA PHE A 95 9.98 -7.95 -16.78
C PHE A 95 9.67 -9.02 -17.81
N GLU A 96 8.46 -9.56 -17.73
CA GLU A 96 7.89 -10.47 -18.70
C GLU A 96 6.45 -10.09 -19.00
N ARG A 97 6.01 -10.39 -20.22
CA ARG A 97 4.61 -10.29 -20.61
C ARG A 97 4.04 -11.69 -20.60
N ASP A 98 3.22 -11.98 -19.60
CA ASP A 98 2.46 -13.22 -19.52
C ASP A 98 1.28 -13.13 -20.48
N THR A 99 1.40 -13.81 -21.62
CA THR A 99 0.36 -13.82 -22.65
C THR A 99 -0.83 -14.71 -22.28
N ILE A 100 -0.69 -15.62 -21.30
CA ILE A 100 -1.77 -16.50 -20.84
C ILE A 100 -2.73 -15.70 -19.97
N ASN A 101 -2.18 -14.95 -19.01
CA ASN A 101 -2.97 -14.13 -18.08
C ASN A 101 -3.17 -12.69 -18.57
N ASN A 102 -2.53 -12.30 -19.68
CA ASN A 102 -2.50 -10.94 -20.20
C ASN A 102 -1.99 -9.92 -19.15
N GLU A 103 -0.95 -10.31 -18.42
CA GLU A 103 -0.32 -9.52 -17.37
C GLU A 103 1.11 -9.12 -17.76
N THR A 104 1.57 -7.98 -17.29
CA THR A 104 3.00 -7.62 -17.27
C THR A 104 3.52 -7.82 -15.86
N ILE A 105 4.48 -8.72 -15.71
CA ILE A 105 5.10 -9.04 -14.42
C ILE A 105 6.45 -8.34 -14.38
N VAL A 106 6.68 -7.55 -13.33
CA VAL A 106 7.92 -6.81 -13.10
C VAL A 106 8.58 -7.33 -11.83
N HIS A 107 9.82 -7.79 -11.96
CA HIS A 107 10.69 -8.14 -10.85
C HIS A 107 11.71 -7.02 -10.61
N LEU A 108 11.66 -6.42 -9.42
CA LEU A 108 12.58 -5.37 -9.00
C LEU A 108 13.34 -5.82 -7.76
N LYS A 109 14.66 -5.90 -7.87
CA LYS A 109 15.56 -6.28 -6.78
C LYS A 109 16.55 -5.17 -6.50
N ARG A 110 16.55 -4.66 -5.27
CA ARG A 110 17.45 -3.60 -4.83
C ARG A 110 18.54 -4.15 -3.92
N TYR A 111 19.77 -3.75 -4.20
CA TYR A 111 20.96 -4.12 -3.44
C TYR A 111 21.53 -2.92 -2.70
N LYS A 112 22.18 -3.19 -1.56
CA LYS A 112 22.83 -2.16 -0.74
C LYS A 112 23.91 -1.38 -1.49
N ASN A 113 24.61 -2.02 -2.43
CA ASN A 113 25.68 -1.44 -3.23
C ASN A 113 25.91 -2.19 -4.55
N SER A 114 26.74 -1.63 -5.43
CA SER A 114 27.13 -2.21 -6.72
C SER A 114 27.76 -3.60 -6.66
N LYS A 115 28.29 -4.04 -5.50
CA LYS A 115 28.80 -5.42 -5.33
C LYS A 115 27.67 -6.46 -5.24
N ARG A 116 26.40 -6.05 -5.16
CA ARG A 116 25.21 -6.92 -5.15
C ARG A 116 25.20 -8.04 -4.10
N LYS A 117 25.96 -7.90 -3.00
CA LYS A 117 26.06 -8.95 -1.96
C LYS A 117 24.87 -9.01 -0.99
N LYS A 118 24.20 -7.89 -0.75
CA LYS A 118 23.08 -7.79 0.19
C LYS A 118 21.87 -7.18 -0.50
N ILE A 119 20.80 -7.97 -0.59
CA ILE A 119 19.48 -7.51 -1.02
C ILE A 119 18.86 -6.70 0.14
N ILE A 120 18.26 -5.57 -0.20
CA ILE A 120 17.57 -4.68 0.75
C ILE A 120 16.09 -4.52 0.43
N SER A 121 15.66 -4.92 -0.76
CA SER A 121 14.27 -4.98 -1.19
C SER A 121 14.18 -5.91 -2.40
N ASP A 122 13.16 -6.75 -2.43
CA ASP A 122 12.87 -7.70 -3.50
C ASP A 122 11.35 -7.74 -3.68
N HIS A 123 10.89 -7.36 -4.87
CA HIS A 123 9.47 -7.20 -5.17
C HIS A 123 9.11 -7.75 -6.54
N TYR A 124 7.95 -8.41 -6.62
CA TYR A 124 7.25 -8.67 -7.88
C TYR A 124 6.00 -7.80 -7.93
N TYR A 125 5.77 -7.16 -9.06
CA TYR A 125 4.58 -6.37 -9.34
C TYR A 125 3.88 -6.97 -10.55
N PHE A 126 2.57 -7.16 -10.46
CA PHE A 126 1.76 -7.75 -11.50
C PHE A 126 0.80 -6.68 -11.99
N PHE A 127 0.93 -6.34 -13.27
CA PHE A 127 0.14 -5.30 -13.92
C PHE A 127 -0.81 -5.94 -14.93
N GLY A 128 -2.11 -5.73 -14.77
CA GLY A 128 -3.14 -6.28 -15.66
C GLY A 128 -4.18 -5.24 -16.04
N LYS A 129 -5.18 -5.65 -16.83
CA LYS A 129 -6.23 -4.77 -17.36
C LYS A 129 -7.55 -4.88 -16.58
N LYS A 130 -7.53 -5.31 -15.30
CA LYS A 130 -8.76 -5.39 -14.50
C LYS A 130 -9.52 -4.06 -14.51
N SER A 131 -10.81 -4.15 -14.84
CA SER A 131 -11.75 -3.03 -14.98
C SER A 131 -12.09 -2.33 -13.67
N ASN A 132 -11.94 -3.02 -12.53
CA ASN A 132 -12.42 -2.55 -11.22
C ASN A 132 -11.37 -1.75 -10.45
N VAL A 133 -10.17 -1.59 -11.03
CA VAL A 133 -9.09 -0.78 -10.47
C VAL A 133 -8.93 0.42 -11.38
N TYR A 134 -9.36 1.60 -10.92
CA TYR A 134 -9.15 2.82 -11.67
C TYR A 134 -7.72 3.31 -11.45
N ASP A 135 -7.02 3.60 -12.55
CA ASP A 135 -5.68 4.16 -12.49
C ASP A 135 -5.73 5.57 -11.92
N THR A 136 -5.30 5.71 -10.67
CA THR A 136 -5.02 7.05 -10.15
C THR A 136 -3.67 7.48 -10.67
N LYS A 137 -3.55 8.74 -11.16
CA LYS A 137 -2.27 9.35 -11.59
C LYS A 137 -1.15 9.27 -10.53
N LYS A 138 -1.47 8.86 -9.30
CA LYS A 138 -0.58 8.74 -8.15
C LYS A 138 -0.10 7.30 -7.86
N ASN A 139 -0.20 6.35 -8.79
CA ASN A 139 0.43 5.04 -8.55
C ASN A 139 1.97 5.15 -8.60
N SER A 140 2.56 5.37 -7.42
CA SER A 140 3.98 5.69 -7.25
C SER A 140 4.91 4.67 -7.89
N ILE A 141 4.55 3.38 -7.88
CA ILE A 141 5.40 2.33 -8.47
C ILE A 141 5.29 2.29 -10.00
N LYS A 142 4.10 2.45 -10.57
CA LYS A 142 3.89 2.51 -12.03
C LYS A 142 4.66 3.69 -12.61
N ASN A 143 4.50 4.87 -12.04
CA ASN A 143 5.21 6.08 -12.45
C ASN A 143 6.73 5.91 -12.35
N TYR A 144 7.19 5.30 -11.25
CA TYR A 144 8.62 5.00 -11.05
C TYR A 144 9.18 4.09 -12.14
N LEU A 145 8.48 2.98 -12.43
CA LEU A 145 8.91 2.00 -13.43
C LEU A 145 8.91 2.61 -14.84
N ASN A 146 7.87 3.36 -15.19
CA ASN A 146 7.78 4.06 -16.47
C ASN A 146 8.94 5.05 -16.63
N ALA A 147 9.19 5.90 -15.63
CA ALA A 147 10.22 6.94 -15.70
C ALA A 147 11.65 6.39 -15.72
N LYS A 148 11.95 5.39 -14.87
CA LYS A 148 13.32 4.89 -14.70
C LYS A 148 13.71 3.83 -15.73
N TYR A 149 12.77 2.96 -16.10
CA TYR A 149 13.03 1.81 -16.96
C TYR A 149 12.36 1.91 -18.34
N ASN A 150 11.68 3.02 -18.63
CA ASN A 150 10.95 3.24 -19.89
C ASN A 150 9.96 2.11 -20.21
N LEU A 151 9.33 1.56 -19.18
CA LEU A 151 8.32 0.52 -19.31
C LEU A 151 6.96 1.19 -19.58
N ASP A 152 6.30 0.90 -20.70
CA ASP A 152 4.96 1.44 -20.93
C ASP A 152 3.90 0.59 -20.24
N LEU A 153 3.54 1.01 -19.02
CA LEU A 153 2.44 0.42 -18.25
C LEU A 153 1.15 1.24 -18.36
N SER A 154 1.06 2.25 -19.24
CA SER A 154 -0.05 3.23 -19.25
C SER A 154 -1.42 2.57 -19.26
N ALA A 155 -1.59 1.51 -20.06
CA ALA A 155 -2.83 0.76 -20.20
C ALA A 155 -3.07 -0.33 -19.12
N PHE A 156 -2.20 -0.45 -18.12
CA PHE A 156 -2.29 -1.49 -17.08
C PHE A 156 -2.37 -0.89 -15.68
N ASN A 157 -3.06 -1.59 -14.78
CA ASN A 157 -3.20 -1.27 -13.37
C ASN A 157 -2.35 -2.24 -12.54
N LEU A 158 -1.82 -1.76 -11.41
CA LEU A 158 -1.22 -2.67 -10.43
C LEU A 158 -2.34 -3.52 -9.83
N GLU A 159 -2.24 -4.84 -9.97
CA GLU A 159 -3.23 -5.74 -9.39
C GLU A 159 -2.71 -6.42 -8.14
N LYS A 160 -1.42 -6.71 -8.12
CA LYS A 160 -0.82 -7.54 -7.08
C LYS A 160 0.64 -7.20 -6.91
N ALA A 161 1.11 -7.25 -5.66
CA ALA A 161 2.50 -7.04 -5.31
C ALA A 161 2.95 -8.11 -4.31
N TYR A 162 4.07 -8.74 -4.61
CA TYR A 162 4.77 -9.65 -3.70
C TYR A 162 6.03 -8.99 -3.18
N HIS A 163 6.26 -9.09 -1.88
CA HIS A 163 7.52 -8.73 -1.25
C HIS A 163 8.19 -9.98 -0.73
N LEU A 164 9.47 -10.14 -1.08
CA LEU A 164 10.30 -11.24 -0.60
C LEU A 164 11.30 -10.74 0.44
N GLU A 165 11.46 -11.52 1.51
CA GLU A 165 12.57 -11.41 2.46
C GLU A 165 13.36 -12.72 2.41
N ASP A 166 14.67 -12.65 2.21
CA ASP A 166 15.57 -13.82 2.13
C ASP A 166 15.10 -14.92 1.15
N GLY A 167 14.53 -14.50 0.02
CA GLY A 167 14.04 -15.40 -1.03
C GLY A 167 12.69 -16.06 -0.72
N LYS A 168 12.06 -15.75 0.42
CA LYS A 168 10.75 -16.25 0.81
C LYS A 168 9.70 -15.15 0.68
N LEU A 169 8.48 -15.54 0.31
CA LEU A 169 7.35 -14.61 0.27
C LEU A 169 7.04 -14.11 1.69
N ALA A 170 7.22 -12.82 1.92
CA ALA A 170 7.00 -12.17 3.21
C ALA A 170 5.66 -11.44 3.25
N ILE A 171 5.30 -10.75 2.16
CA ILE A 171 4.01 -10.07 2.02
C ILE A 171 3.46 -10.33 0.62
N LYS A 172 2.16 -10.64 0.55
CA LYS A 172 1.35 -10.58 -0.67
C LYS A 172 0.28 -9.53 -0.48
N SER A 173 0.14 -8.61 -1.43
CA SER A 173 -0.96 -7.64 -1.48
C SER A 173 -1.65 -7.72 -2.84
N GLU A 174 -2.97 -7.62 -2.85
CA GLU A 174 -3.82 -7.67 -4.05
C GLU A 174 -4.86 -6.56 -3.98
N GLU A 175 -4.85 -5.68 -4.98
CA GLU A 175 -5.76 -4.55 -5.08
C GLU A 175 -7.12 -5.07 -5.59
N ILE A 176 -8.15 -4.91 -4.77
CA ILE A 176 -9.51 -5.38 -5.07
C ILE A 176 -10.30 -4.27 -5.74
N TYR A 177 -10.13 -3.04 -5.25
CA TYR A 177 -10.98 -1.92 -5.59
C TYR A 177 -10.25 -0.59 -5.41
N ASN A 178 -10.46 0.33 -6.33
CA ASN A 178 -9.90 1.68 -6.24
C ASN A 178 -10.85 2.66 -6.89
N GLU A 179 -11.32 3.65 -6.15
CA GLU A 179 -12.24 4.66 -6.65
C GLU A 179 -11.98 6.05 -6.06
N SER A 180 -12.38 7.07 -6.81
CA SER A 180 -12.47 8.43 -6.30
C SER A 180 -13.85 8.62 -5.69
N ILE A 181 -13.88 9.13 -4.46
CA ILE A 181 -15.12 9.33 -3.70
C ILE A 181 -15.07 10.69 -3.03
N ASP A 182 -16.20 11.35 -2.95
CA ASP A 182 -16.38 12.55 -2.15
C ASP A 182 -17.03 12.16 -0.83
N PHE A 183 -16.28 12.26 0.26
CA PHE A 183 -16.73 11.89 1.60
C PHE A 183 -16.10 12.81 2.63
N ASN A 184 -16.91 13.31 3.57
CA ASN A 184 -16.45 14.13 4.68
C ASN A 184 -16.57 13.36 5.99
N PHE A 185 -15.44 13.19 6.67
CA PHE A 185 -15.35 12.52 7.96
C PHE A 185 -14.93 13.51 9.03
N ASN A 186 -15.72 13.63 10.11
CA ASN A 186 -15.45 14.53 11.23
C ASN A 186 -15.39 13.75 12.54
N PHE A 187 -14.46 14.10 13.42
CA PHE A 187 -14.31 13.50 14.74
C PHE A 187 -13.77 14.53 15.73
N LYS A 188 -13.84 14.20 17.02
CA LYS A 188 -13.20 14.97 18.10
C LYS A 188 -12.19 14.09 18.81
N ILE A 189 -11.04 14.67 19.10
CA ILE A 189 -9.98 14.05 19.92
C ILE A 189 -10.34 14.29 21.37
N ASP A 190 -10.44 13.20 22.14
CA ASP A 190 -10.67 13.23 23.58
C ASP A 190 -9.36 13.46 24.35
#